data_AF-A0A5B7F6X8-F1
#
_entry.id   AF-A0A5B7F6X8-F1
#
_cell.length_a   1.000
_cell.length_b   1.000
_cell.length_c   1.000
_cell.angle_alpha   90.00
_cell.angle_beta   90.00
_cell.angle_gamma   90.00
#
_symmetry.space_group_name_H-M   'P 1'
#
loop_
_entity.id
_entity.type
_entity.pdbx_description
1 polymer ?
#
loop_
_entity_poly.entity_id
_entity_poly.type
_entity_poly.pdbx_seq_one_letter_code
_entity_poly.pdbx_strand_id
1 'polypeptide(L)'
;MGWSILQSFSKRQFQASWSLPLATVARKFCSEFNLAKCITLNQKPPPWKVMFFGTDDFSLKSLEVLHMELMKGGLIKRLDVVSVPLKKSLTVVRHFCQKEGLQITDWPVTVPQGVYDVGIVASFGHLIPASVINAFPM
;
A
#
# COMPACT_ATOMS: atom_id res chain seq x y z
N MET A 1 -28.98 46.48 -13.85
CA MET A 1 -28.20 45.30 -14.28
C MET A 1 -26.96 45.22 -13.40
N GLY A 2 -26.71 44.08 -12.74
CA GLY A 2 -25.46 43.82 -11.99
C GLY A 2 -25.62 43.82 -10.47
N TRP A 3 -26.01 42.67 -9.91
CA TRP A 3 -25.81 42.34 -8.50
C TRP A 3 -24.36 41.89 -8.32
N SER A 4 -23.58 42.53 -7.46
CA SER A 4 -22.25 42.04 -7.06
C SER A 4 -22.33 41.52 -5.63
N ILE A 5 -22.54 40.20 -5.55
CA ILE A 5 -22.61 39.44 -4.30
C ILE A 5 -21.19 39.21 -3.78
N LEU A 6 -21.03 39.47 -2.48
CA LEU A 6 -19.88 39.12 -1.65
C LEU A 6 -19.58 37.62 -1.73
N GLN A 7 -18.32 37.25 -1.99
CA GLN A 7 -17.80 35.94 -1.61
C GLN A 7 -16.68 36.10 -0.58
N SER A 8 -17.10 36.02 0.68
CA SER A 8 -16.29 35.53 1.79
C SER A 8 -16.17 34.02 1.66
N PHE A 9 -14.96 33.47 1.51
CA PHE A 9 -14.67 32.09 1.93
C PHE A 9 -13.20 31.95 2.35
N SER A 10 -13.03 32.09 3.67
CA SER A 10 -12.11 31.38 4.57
C SER A 10 -11.00 30.52 3.93
N LYS A 11 -9.76 30.97 4.10
CA LYS A 11 -8.56 30.14 4.06
C LYS A 11 -8.65 29.07 5.16
N ARG A 12 -9.01 27.83 4.83
CA ARG A 12 -8.77 26.68 5.71
C ARG A 12 -7.32 26.23 5.53
N GLN A 13 -6.44 26.81 6.36
CA GLN A 13 -5.15 26.20 6.65
C GLN A 13 -5.40 24.85 7.34
N PHE A 14 -5.00 23.76 6.69
CA PHE A 14 -4.82 22.48 7.38
C PHE A 14 -3.52 22.57 8.18
N GLN A 15 -3.60 23.00 9.44
CA GLN A 15 -2.56 22.72 10.43
C GLN A 15 -2.75 21.28 10.93
N ALA A 16 -2.04 20.34 10.32
CA ALA A 16 -1.87 19.03 10.92
C ALA A 16 -0.81 19.16 12.04
N SER A 17 -1.27 19.21 13.29
CA SER A 17 -0.41 19.10 14.47
C SER A 17 0.13 17.67 14.54
N TRP A 18 1.43 17.51 14.28
CA TRP A 18 2.16 16.24 14.37
C TRP A 18 2.61 15.91 15.80
N SER A 19 1.73 16.08 16.80
CA SER A 19 2.05 15.79 18.20
C SER A 19 1.04 14.85 18.85
N LEU A 20 0.61 13.80 18.13
CA LEU A 20 -0.19 12.73 18.72
C LEU A 20 0.66 11.46 18.85
N PRO A 21 0.66 10.80 20.02
CA PRO A 21 1.36 9.52 20.19
C PRO A 21 0.90 8.53 19.11
N LEU A 22 1.83 7.77 18.51
CA LEU A 22 1.56 6.78 17.47
C LEU A 22 0.42 5.80 17.84
N ALA A 23 0.26 5.51 19.13
CA ALA A 23 -0.81 4.69 19.68
C ALA A 23 -2.23 5.28 19.51
N THR A 24 -2.37 6.59 19.34
CA THR A 24 -3.66 7.26 19.13
C THR A 24 -4.05 7.28 17.66
N VAL A 25 -3.07 7.40 16.75
CA VAL A 25 -3.30 7.30 15.30
C VAL A 25 -3.74 5.88 14.92
N ALA A 26 -3.08 4.86 15.50
CA ALA A 26 -3.46 3.46 15.31
C ALA A 26 -4.90 3.17 15.81
N ARG A 27 -5.29 3.73 16.97
CA ARG A 27 -6.64 3.56 17.52
C ARG A 27 -7.72 4.28 16.71
N LYS A 28 -7.42 5.45 16.15
CA LYS A 28 -8.39 6.22 15.36
C LYS A 28 -8.68 5.59 13.99
N PHE A 29 -7.70 4.90 13.41
CA PHE A 29 -7.91 4.11 12.19
C PHE A 29 -8.76 2.84 12.44
N CYS A 30 -8.70 2.25 13.63
CA CYS A 30 -9.49 1.06 13.98
C CYS A 30 -10.96 1.36 14.34
N SER A 31 -11.31 2.57 14.79
CA SER A 31 -12.66 2.84 15.32
C SER A 31 -13.72 3.19 14.26
N GLU A 32 -13.32 3.60 13.05
CA GLU A 32 -14.26 4.01 12.00
C GLU A 32 -14.53 2.92 10.95
N PHE A 33 -13.65 1.92 10.82
CA PHE A 33 -13.95 0.73 10.06
C PHE A 33 -14.65 -0.29 10.96
N ASN A 34 -15.93 -0.55 10.68
CA ASN A 34 -16.64 -1.71 11.20
C ASN A 34 -15.90 -2.98 10.72
N LEU A 35 -14.89 -3.40 11.48
CA LEU A 35 -13.96 -4.48 11.15
C LEU A 35 -14.70 -5.80 10.86
N ALA A 36 -15.88 -5.98 11.46
CA ALA A 36 -16.75 -7.14 11.26
C ALA A 36 -17.53 -7.13 9.93
N LYS A 37 -17.61 -6.01 9.20
CA LYS A 37 -18.44 -5.88 7.99
C LYS A 37 -17.63 -5.96 6.68
N CYS A 38 -16.31 -5.81 6.74
CA CYS A 38 -15.42 -6.03 5.60
C CYS A 38 -14.81 -7.44 5.54
N ILE A 39 -15.14 -8.31 6.51
CA ILE A 39 -14.60 -9.67 6.62
C ILE A 39 -15.78 -10.66 6.60
N THR A 40 -16.22 -11.08 5.42
CA THR A 40 -17.23 -12.13 5.24
C THR A 40 -17.16 -12.53 3.75
N LEU A 41 -16.85 -13.75 3.29
CA LEU A 41 -16.81 -15.10 3.86
C LEU A 41 -15.92 -16.03 2.97
N ASN A 42 -14.59 -15.88 2.90
CA ASN A 42 -13.71 -16.97 2.39
C ASN A 42 -12.20 -16.71 2.53
N GLN A 43 -11.78 -15.85 3.45
CA GLN A 43 -10.39 -15.43 3.46
C GLN A 43 -9.53 -16.40 4.26
N LYS A 44 -8.52 -16.93 3.59
CA LYS A 44 -7.50 -17.79 4.17
C LYS A 44 -6.84 -17.07 5.37
N PRO A 45 -6.66 -17.73 6.53
CA PRO A 45 -6.00 -17.11 7.66
C PRO A 45 -4.50 -16.88 7.37
N PRO A 46 -3.86 -15.91 8.08
CA PRO A 46 -2.42 -15.70 7.98
C PRO A 46 -1.63 -16.97 8.38
N PRO A 47 -0.37 -17.11 7.92
CA PRO A 47 0.42 -16.09 7.24
C PRO A 47 0.18 -16.03 5.72
N TRP A 48 0.09 -14.81 5.18
CA TRP A 48 -0.29 -14.52 3.79
C TRP A 48 0.89 -14.40 2.83
N LYS A 49 0.66 -14.78 1.57
CA LYS A 49 1.55 -14.48 0.45
C LYS A 49 1.16 -13.14 -0.16
N VAL A 50 2.01 -12.14 -0.01
CA VAL A 50 1.74 -10.73 -0.36
C VAL A 50 2.49 -10.36 -1.64
N MET A 51 1.79 -9.68 -2.55
CA MET A 51 2.41 -8.97 -3.66
C MET A 51 2.26 -7.45 -3.46
N PHE A 52 3.37 -6.73 -3.36
CA PHE A 52 3.40 -5.30 -3.08
C PHE A 52 3.69 -4.50 -4.35
N PHE A 53 2.89 -3.47 -4.65
CA PHE A 53 3.06 -2.57 -5.79
C PHE A 53 3.42 -1.17 -5.28
N GLY A 54 4.61 -0.68 -5.61
CA GLY A 54 5.09 0.63 -5.18
C GLY A 54 6.37 1.11 -5.87
N THR A 55 6.57 2.42 -5.87
CA THR A 55 7.72 3.06 -6.54
C THR A 55 8.41 4.17 -5.73
N ASP A 56 7.67 4.91 -4.90
CA ASP A 56 8.14 6.12 -4.22
C ASP A 56 8.57 5.90 -2.75
N ASP A 57 9.00 6.97 -2.08
CA ASP A 57 9.40 6.95 -0.67
C ASP A 57 8.25 6.62 0.29
N PHE A 58 7.01 7.00 -0.04
CA PHE A 58 5.85 6.66 0.78
C PHE A 58 5.60 5.15 0.77
N SER A 59 5.68 4.53 -0.41
CA SER A 59 5.55 3.09 -0.58
C SER A 59 6.69 2.33 0.11
N LEU A 60 7.91 2.89 0.12
CA LEU A 60 9.04 2.29 0.84
C LEU A 60 8.75 2.14 2.34
N LYS A 61 8.10 3.11 2.98
CA LYS A 61 7.76 3.00 4.41
C LYS A 61 6.76 1.89 4.70
N SER A 62 5.79 1.70 3.83
CA SER A 62 4.90 0.54 3.93
C SER A 62 5.66 -0.77 3.72
N LEU A 63 6.56 -0.81 2.73
CA LEU A 63 7.35 -2.00 2.41
C LEU A 63 8.30 -2.39 3.56
N GLU A 64 8.97 -1.43 4.19
CA GLU A 64 9.85 -1.65 5.35
C GLU A 64 9.08 -2.36 6.48
N VAL A 65 7.87 -1.92 6.80
CA VAL A 65 7.02 -2.53 7.84
C VAL A 65 6.60 -3.96 7.47
N LEU A 66 6.20 -4.18 6.21
CA LEU A 66 5.86 -5.52 5.72
C LEU A 66 7.07 -6.46 5.77
N HIS A 67 8.25 -5.96 5.39
CA HIS A 67 9.49 -6.74 5.45
C HIS A 67 9.84 -7.10 6.90
N MET A 68 9.68 -6.18 7.85
CA MET A 68 9.88 -6.50 9.27
C MET A 68 8.93 -7.60 9.76
N GLU A 69 7.66 -7.59 9.35
CA GLU A 69 6.70 -8.64 9.72
C GLU A 69 7.02 -9.99 9.07
N LEU A 70 7.54 -9.99 7.84
CA LEU A 70 8.09 -11.20 7.20
C LEU A 70 9.25 -11.77 8.03
N MET A 71 10.20 -10.92 8.44
CA MET A 71 11.39 -11.36 9.19
C MET A 71 11.06 -11.88 10.59
N LYS A 72 10.00 -11.37 11.22
CA LYS A 72 9.49 -11.88 12.50
C LYS A 72 8.72 -13.20 12.37
N GLY A 73 8.39 -13.63 11.15
CA GLY A 73 7.51 -14.79 10.92
C GLY A 73 6.07 -14.54 11.38
N GLY A 74 5.60 -13.29 11.27
CA GLY A 74 4.27 -12.87 11.72
C GLY A 74 3.18 -13.16 10.68
N LEU A 75 2.48 -12.10 10.26
CA LEU A 75 1.33 -12.20 9.35
C LEU A 75 1.70 -12.53 7.90
N ILE A 76 2.98 -12.45 7.53
CA ILE A 76 3.45 -12.52 6.15
C ILE A 76 4.32 -13.75 5.97
N LYS A 77 3.90 -14.63 5.05
CA LYS A 77 4.64 -15.85 4.66
C LYS A 77 5.63 -15.57 3.53
N ARG A 78 5.27 -14.69 2.60
CA ARG A 78 6.04 -14.34 1.41
C ARG A 78 5.74 -12.90 1.03
N LEU A 79 6.75 -12.16 0.61
CA LEU A 79 6.65 -10.78 0.16
C LEU A 79 7.40 -10.64 -1.16
N ASP A 80 6.65 -10.39 -2.22
CA ASP A 80 7.20 -10.10 -3.54
C ASP A 80 6.84 -8.68 -3.94
N VAL A 81 7.77 -7.97 -4.57
CA VAL A 81 7.64 -6.55 -4.87
C VAL A 81 7.53 -6.34 -6.38
N VAL A 82 6.66 -5.43 -6.78
CA VAL A 82 6.47 -4.99 -8.16
C VAL A 82 6.76 -3.50 -8.23
N SER A 83 7.67 -3.13 -9.12
CA SER A 83 8.06 -1.73 -9.32
C SER A 83 8.34 -1.44 -10.79
N VAL A 84 8.48 -0.18 -11.16
CA VAL A 84 8.51 0.27 -12.57
C VAL A 84 9.94 0.51 -13.04
N PRO A 85 10.46 -0.22 -14.03
CA PRO A 85 11.87 -0.14 -14.41
C PRO A 85 12.21 1.27 -14.89
N LEU A 86 13.20 1.88 -14.23
CA LEU A 86 13.73 3.17 -14.61
C LEU A 86 15.02 2.93 -15.41
N LYS A 87 15.06 3.48 -16.63
CA LYS A 87 16.18 3.24 -17.57
C LYS A 87 17.53 3.78 -17.10
N LYS A 88 17.54 4.75 -16.17
CA LYS A 88 18.74 5.52 -15.78
C LYS A 88 19.05 5.51 -14.29
N SER A 89 18.11 5.07 -13.45
CA SER A 89 18.28 5.07 -11.99
C SER A 89 17.44 3.96 -11.37
N LEU A 90 17.75 3.58 -10.13
CA LEU A 90 16.87 2.70 -9.36
C LEU A 90 15.86 3.55 -8.59
N THR A 91 14.60 3.10 -8.54
CA THR A 91 13.64 3.65 -7.58
C THR A 91 14.13 3.34 -6.16
N VAL A 92 13.71 4.12 -5.17
CA VAL A 92 14.00 3.87 -3.75
C VAL A 92 13.56 2.47 -3.30
N VAL A 93 12.41 1.99 -3.80
CA VAL A 93 11.90 0.63 -3.55
C VAL A 93 12.84 -0.45 -4.10
N ARG A 94 13.26 -0.35 -5.38
CA ARG A 94 14.25 -1.26 -5.97
C ARG A 94 15.55 -1.31 -5.18
N HIS A 95 16.08 -0.15 -4.80
CA HIS A 95 17.32 -0.07 -4.05
C HIS A 95 17.19 -0.81 -2.71
N PHE A 96 16.08 -0.61 -1.99
CA PHE A 96 15.77 -1.36 -0.77
C PHE A 96 15.67 -2.87 -1.02
N CYS A 97 14.96 -3.30 -2.07
CA CYS A 97 14.80 -4.72 -2.38
C CYS A 97 16.13 -5.40 -2.69
N GLN A 98 17.02 -4.74 -3.45
CA GLN A 98 18.36 -5.26 -3.73
C GLN A 98 19.20 -5.39 -2.45
N LYS A 99 19.13 -4.39 -1.57
CA LYS A 99 19.87 -4.38 -0.30
C LYS A 99 19.42 -5.50 0.64
N GLU A 100 18.11 -5.71 0.78
CA GLU A 100 17.54 -6.70 1.71
C GLU A 100 17.32 -8.08 1.06
N GLY A 101 17.68 -8.26 -0.22
CA GLY A 101 17.53 -9.53 -0.94
C GLY A 101 16.08 -9.92 -1.25
N LEU A 102 15.17 -8.95 -1.37
CA LEU A 102 13.77 -9.20 -1.71
C LEU A 102 13.56 -9.46 -3.21
N GLN A 103 12.62 -10.35 -3.51
CA GLN A 103 12.21 -10.63 -4.88
C GLN A 103 11.48 -9.42 -5.47
N ILE A 104 12.03 -8.88 -6.56
CA ILE A 104 11.44 -7.75 -7.28
C ILE A 104 11.16 -8.10 -8.73
N THR A 105 9.96 -7.75 -9.20
CA THR A 105 9.50 -7.95 -10.57
C THR A 105 9.22 -6.60 -11.23
N ASP A 106 9.57 -6.50 -12.50
CA ASP A 106 9.31 -5.30 -13.28
C ASP A 106 7.85 -5.22 -13.72
N TRP A 107 7.27 -4.02 -13.62
CA TRP A 107 5.99 -3.68 -14.23
C TRP A 107 6.17 -3.46 -15.75
N PRO A 108 5.25 -3.94 -16.60
CA PRO A 108 4.02 -4.69 -16.31
C PRO A 108 4.26 -6.15 -15.94
N VAL A 109 3.44 -6.68 -15.02
CA VAL A 109 3.55 -8.07 -14.52
C VAL A 109 2.32 -8.90 -14.85
N THR A 110 2.53 -10.19 -15.11
CA THR A 110 1.48 -11.19 -15.14
C THR A 110 1.46 -11.92 -13.81
N VAL A 111 0.34 -11.86 -13.09
CA VAL A 111 0.17 -12.52 -11.80
C VAL A 111 -0.56 -13.85 -11.99
N PRO A 112 0.04 -15.00 -11.63
CA PRO A 112 -0.64 -16.28 -11.72
C PRO A 112 -1.73 -16.40 -10.66
N GLN A 113 -2.87 -16.98 -11.02
CA GLN A 113 -4.04 -17.09 -10.15
C GLN A 113 -3.76 -17.94 -8.91
N GLY A 114 -4.16 -17.46 -7.73
CA GLY A 114 -4.03 -18.19 -6.45
C GLY A 114 -2.60 -18.31 -5.90
N VAL A 115 -1.61 -17.72 -6.58
CA VAL A 115 -0.22 -17.70 -6.09
C VAL A 115 -0.06 -16.73 -4.92
N TYR A 116 -0.76 -15.60 -4.94
CA TYR A 116 -0.77 -14.64 -3.85
C TYR A 116 -2.14 -14.61 -3.19
N ASP A 117 -2.15 -14.34 -1.88
CA ASP A 117 -3.38 -14.23 -1.11
C ASP A 117 -3.90 -12.78 -1.17
N VAL A 118 -3.00 -11.78 -1.09
CA VAL A 118 -3.36 -10.35 -1.10
C VAL A 118 -2.40 -9.52 -1.93
N GLY A 119 -2.94 -8.51 -2.63
CA GLY A 119 -2.18 -7.46 -3.31
C GLY A 119 -2.24 -6.15 -2.52
N ILE A 120 -1.09 -5.54 -2.24
CA ILE A 120 -0.99 -4.25 -1.54
C ILE A 120 -0.47 -3.21 -2.51
N VAL A 121 -1.17 -2.09 -2.65
CA VAL A 121 -0.80 -1.00 -3.56
C VAL A 121 -0.53 0.25 -2.73
N ALA A 122 0.67 0.81 -2.85
CA ALA A 122 1.04 2.06 -2.21
C ALA A 122 1.79 2.93 -3.23
N SER A 123 1.25 4.10 -3.54
CA SER A 123 1.86 5.10 -4.43
C SER A 123 2.49 4.53 -5.72
N PHE A 124 1.79 3.59 -6.36
CA PHE A 124 2.37 2.88 -7.51
C PHE A 124 2.39 3.74 -8.79
N GLY A 125 1.40 4.61 -8.98
CA GLY A 125 1.33 5.53 -10.12
C GLY A 125 0.88 4.91 -11.44
N HIS A 126 0.57 3.62 -11.47
CA HIS A 126 0.04 2.91 -12.64
C HIS A 126 -1.32 2.27 -12.35
N LEU A 127 -2.16 2.21 -13.39
CA LEU A 127 -3.40 1.46 -13.36
C LEU A 127 -3.10 -0.04 -13.39
N ILE A 128 -3.69 -0.77 -12.45
CA ILE A 128 -3.58 -2.23 -12.38
C ILE A 128 -4.70 -2.84 -13.22
N PRO A 129 -4.40 -3.68 -14.22
CA PRO A 129 -5.42 -4.26 -15.09
C PRO A 129 -6.27 -5.27 -14.32
N ALA A 130 -7.53 -5.44 -14.75
CA ALA A 130 -8.47 -6.37 -14.13
C ALA A 130 -7.92 -7.81 -14.07
N SER A 131 -7.12 -8.23 -15.05
CA SER A 131 -6.46 -9.55 -15.05
C SER A 131 -5.56 -9.76 -13.84
N VAL A 132 -4.86 -8.71 -13.37
CA VAL A 132 -4.01 -8.77 -12.18
C VAL A 132 -4.86 -8.73 -10.92
N ILE A 133 -5.86 -7.84 -10.85
CA ILE A 133 -6.75 -7.73 -9.69
C ILE A 133 -7.48 -9.06 -9.43
N ASN A 134 -8.01 -9.68 -10.48
CA ASN A 134 -8.76 -10.94 -10.41
C ASN A 134 -7.88 -12.16 -10.09
N ALA A 135 -6.55 -12.02 -10.08
CA ALA A 135 -5.64 -13.11 -9.71
C ALA A 135 -5.57 -13.32 -8.19
N PHE A 136 -5.96 -12.32 -7.40
CA PHE A 136 -5.98 -12.37 -5.94
C PHE A 136 -7.34 -12.91 -5.45
N PRO A 137 -7.36 -13.90 -4.55
CA PRO A 137 -8.57 -14.56 -4.08
C PRO A 137 -9.31 -13.81 -2.96
N MET A 138 -8.69 -12.78 -2.37
CA MET A 138 -9.23 -12.02 -1.24
C MET A 138 -10.05 -10.81 -1.65
#